data_AF-A0A7K1SD68-F1
#
_entry.id   AF-A0A7K1SD68-F1
#
_cell.length_a   1.000
_cell.length_b   1.000
_cell.length_c   1.000
_cell.angle_alpha   90.00
_cell.angle_beta   90.00
_cell.angle_gamma   90.00
#
_symmetry.space_group_name_H-M   'P 1'
#
loop_
_entity.id
_entity.type
_entity.pdbx_description
1 polymer ?
#
loop_
_entity_poly.entity_id
_entity_poly.type
_entity_poly.pdbx_seq_one_letter_code
_entity_poly.pdbx_strand_id
1 'polypeptide(L)'
;MRSFVLLGFSCLTALLLPLACVDPLDQSQRDAVNAIVVDGTITDLAEPMIIQLNRAQGDRLTGRSGTLPITKATVEVVVDSSEVIACHETIDGNYQLPSDFKGRPGHAYQLRFTLNDGTHYLSTQQVMPVAPPPIDRLTVQFNPTSISQAEAIDMHYRAGHDVYLDTQDPVDVHNYYRWDWTLYERQDWCRSCYQGLYVVNKVVDLHNGTYQSTDQPLEDCFYPLTGLPYQYVQATQFDYFCRTQCWEILHSHIINIFDDELSNGGLIARRPVAHIPFYQRSPCLVVIRQGAITKDAHHYFNSFELQTQNTGGLSDTPPTVLPGNVHNVRALNEVVVGYFTASSVVAKPYYIDRKDAEGIPPTLFYALNARVPHPEDLPPPSPGPTFIIGGPSRPPTAVCGPIDQRTPFKPVGWPN
;
A
#
# COMPACT_ATOMS: atom_id res chain seq x y z
N MET A 1 -29.89 63.95 -50.94
CA MET A 1 -28.93 63.87 -49.80
C MET A 1 -29.43 62.83 -48.80
N ARG A 2 -29.30 61.54 -49.11
CA ARG A 2 -29.77 60.43 -48.25
C ARG A 2 -28.66 59.43 -47.89
N SER A 3 -27.43 59.65 -48.37
CA SER A 3 -26.30 58.73 -48.14
C SER A 3 -25.33 59.13 -47.03
N PHE A 4 -25.49 60.31 -46.40
CA PHE A 4 -24.59 60.75 -45.32
C PHE A 4 -25.09 60.47 -43.89
N VAL A 5 -26.36 60.09 -43.72
CA VAL A 5 -26.94 59.79 -42.40
C VAL A 5 -26.72 58.32 -42.00
N LEU A 6 -26.52 57.43 -42.98
CA LEU A 6 -26.28 55.99 -42.74
C LEU A 6 -24.83 55.66 -42.34
N LEU A 7 -23.83 56.50 -42.66
CA LEU A 7 -22.46 56.30 -42.19
C LEU A 7 -22.25 56.74 -40.73
N GLY A 8 -23.07 57.66 -40.21
CA GLY A 8 -22.98 58.12 -38.81
C GLY A 8 -23.53 57.10 -37.81
N PHE A 9 -24.49 56.26 -38.22
CA PHE A 9 -25.09 55.24 -37.36
C PHE A 9 -24.37 53.89 -37.39
N SER A 10 -23.51 53.65 -38.39
CA SER A 10 -22.68 52.43 -38.45
C SER A 10 -21.38 52.55 -37.65
N CYS A 11 -20.98 53.76 -37.25
CA CYS A 11 -19.77 54.02 -36.46
C CYS A 11 -20.06 54.10 -34.95
N LEU A 12 -21.32 54.32 -34.56
CA LEU A 12 -21.72 54.45 -33.15
C LEU A 12 -22.21 53.13 -32.52
N THR A 13 -22.48 52.09 -33.33
CA THR A 13 -22.87 50.74 -32.88
C THR A 13 -21.69 49.76 -32.80
N ALA A 14 -20.51 50.14 -33.30
CA ALA A 14 -19.26 49.38 -33.13
C ALA A 14 -18.51 49.73 -31.83
N LEU A 15 -19.02 50.70 -31.04
CA LEU A 15 -18.39 51.20 -29.81
C LEU A 15 -19.16 50.79 -28.54
N LEU A 16 -19.75 49.59 -28.56
CA LEU A 16 -20.46 48.99 -27.43
C LEU A 16 -20.21 47.48 -27.39
N LEU A 17 -18.97 47.07 -27.68
CA LEU A 17 -18.48 45.77 -27.21
C LEU A 17 -18.39 45.86 -25.68
N PRO A 18 -19.15 45.06 -24.91
CA PRO A 18 -18.94 44.99 -23.48
C PRO A 18 -17.50 44.52 -23.28
N LEU A 19 -16.70 45.34 -22.60
CA LEU A 19 -15.50 44.91 -21.91
C LEU A 19 -15.93 43.91 -20.84
N ALA A 20 -16.25 42.68 -21.27
CA ALA A 20 -16.19 41.55 -20.38
C ALA A 20 -14.70 41.31 -20.14
N CYS A 21 -14.14 42.09 -19.20
CA CYS A 21 -13.05 41.56 -18.40
C CYS A 21 -13.64 40.32 -17.74
N VAL A 22 -13.46 39.16 -18.37
CA VAL A 22 -13.47 37.91 -17.65
C VAL A 22 -12.39 38.13 -16.62
N ASP A 23 -12.78 38.30 -15.35
CA ASP A 23 -11.82 38.23 -14.26
C ASP A 23 -11.01 36.97 -14.54
N PRO A 24 -9.69 37.07 -14.81
CA PRO A 24 -8.90 35.88 -14.93
C PRO A 24 -9.18 35.13 -13.63
N LEU A 25 -9.71 33.90 -13.77
CA LEU A 25 -9.87 33.03 -12.63
C LEU A 25 -8.52 33.11 -11.93
N ASP A 26 -8.51 33.64 -10.72
CA ASP A 26 -7.31 33.74 -9.92
C ASP A 26 -6.98 32.27 -9.67
N GLN A 27 -6.21 31.68 -10.59
CA GLN A 27 -5.52 30.44 -10.38
C GLN A 27 -4.49 30.82 -9.35
N SER A 28 -4.96 30.94 -8.10
CA SER A 28 -4.14 30.84 -6.92
C SER A 28 -3.23 29.69 -7.25
N GLN A 29 -2.00 30.06 -7.56
CA GLN A 29 -0.85 29.24 -7.83
C GLN A 29 -1.09 27.95 -7.06
N ARG A 30 -1.27 26.80 -7.75
CA ARG A 30 -1.50 25.53 -7.05
C ARG A 30 -0.35 25.39 -6.08
N ASP A 31 -0.58 25.77 -4.83
CA ASP A 31 0.47 25.80 -3.83
C ASP A 31 0.96 24.37 -3.82
N ALA A 32 2.25 24.19 -4.10
CA ALA A 32 2.85 22.88 -4.09
C ALA A 32 2.47 22.24 -2.77
N VAL A 33 1.58 21.24 -2.82
CA VAL A 33 1.03 20.60 -1.63
C VAL A 33 2.23 20.18 -0.81
N ASN A 34 2.38 20.79 0.36
CA ASN A 34 3.41 20.45 1.33
C ASN A 34 2.67 20.08 2.61
N ALA A 35 2.26 18.83 2.69
CA ALA A 35 1.47 18.31 3.79
C ALA A 35 2.16 17.09 4.38
N ILE A 36 2.06 16.95 5.70
CA ILE A 36 2.44 15.71 6.35
C ILE A 36 1.28 14.72 6.18
N VAL A 37 1.60 13.49 5.84
CA VAL A 37 0.67 12.38 5.66
C VAL A 37 0.94 11.38 6.75
N VAL A 38 -0.08 11.08 7.55
CA VAL A 38 -0.02 10.13 8.67
C VAL A 38 -1.02 9.01 8.46
N ASP A 39 -0.55 7.77 8.46
CA ASP A 39 -1.42 6.60 8.51
C ASP A 39 -0.97 5.68 9.65
N GLY A 40 -1.91 5.25 10.48
CA GLY A 40 -1.61 4.38 11.60
C GLY A 40 -2.88 3.87 12.26
N THR A 41 -2.96 2.55 12.43
CA THR A 41 -4.07 1.90 13.12
C THR A 41 -3.53 1.03 14.25
N ILE A 42 -3.99 1.26 15.47
CA ILE A 42 -3.76 0.38 16.61
C ILE A 42 -4.80 -0.72 16.61
N THR A 43 -4.37 -1.98 16.72
CA THR A 43 -5.24 -3.15 16.80
C THR A 43 -5.00 -3.95 18.07
N ASP A 44 -5.97 -4.78 18.45
CA ASP A 44 -5.88 -5.75 19.54
C ASP A 44 -5.30 -7.12 19.10
N LEU A 45 -4.88 -7.22 17.83
CA LEU A 45 -4.26 -8.43 17.27
C LEU A 45 -2.77 -8.50 17.60
N ALA A 46 -2.26 -9.74 17.62
CA ALA A 46 -0.87 -10.05 17.86
C ALA A 46 -0.03 -9.93 16.57
N GLU A 47 0.19 -8.70 16.11
CA GLU A 47 0.82 -8.45 14.82
C GLU A 47 1.72 -7.20 14.81
N PRO A 48 2.66 -7.10 13.86
CA PRO A 48 3.40 -5.86 13.64
C PRO A 48 2.46 -4.72 13.28
N MET A 49 2.37 -3.70 14.15
CA MET A 49 1.65 -2.46 13.88
C MET A 49 2.63 -1.38 13.43
N ILE A 50 2.38 -0.79 12.26
CA ILE A 50 3.23 0.21 11.63
C ILE A 50 2.47 1.53 11.53
N ILE A 51 3.14 2.61 11.90
CA ILE A 51 2.72 3.99 11.65
C ILE A 51 3.58 4.54 10.52
N GLN A 52 2.94 5.00 9.46
CA GLN A 52 3.60 5.57 8.29
C GLN A 52 3.58 7.10 8.36
N LEU A 53 4.75 7.71 8.25
CA LEU A 53 4.93 9.16 8.19
C LEU A 53 5.57 9.54 6.87
N ASN A 54 4.82 10.29 6.07
CA ASN A 54 5.27 10.78 4.77
C ASN A 54 5.04 12.28 4.64
N ARG A 55 5.74 12.92 3.71
CA ARG A 55 5.49 14.29 3.28
C ARG A 55 5.03 14.27 1.84
N ALA A 56 3.78 14.65 1.60
CA ALA A 56 3.30 14.94 0.27
C ALA A 56 3.98 16.23 -0.21
N GLN A 57 4.68 16.15 -1.35
CA GLN A 57 5.32 17.27 -2.01
C GLN A 57 4.93 17.31 -3.48
N GLY A 58 4.33 18.42 -3.92
CA GLY A 58 4.19 18.74 -5.34
C GLY A 58 5.51 19.23 -5.93
N ASP A 59 6.00 18.59 -6.99
CA ASP A 59 7.10 19.12 -7.78
C ASP A 59 6.63 20.39 -8.51
N ARG A 60 7.24 21.53 -8.16
CA ARG A 60 6.92 22.86 -8.70
C ARG A 60 7.23 22.99 -10.19
N LEU A 61 8.12 22.18 -10.74
CA LEU A 61 8.56 22.24 -12.14
C LEU A 61 7.74 21.30 -13.04
N THR A 62 7.41 20.11 -12.55
CA THR A 62 6.68 19.10 -13.35
C THR A 62 5.19 19.00 -13.01
N GLY A 63 4.76 19.60 -11.90
CA GLY A 63 3.39 19.46 -11.38
C GLY A 63 3.06 18.05 -10.87
N ARG A 64 4.03 17.13 -10.82
CA ARG A 64 3.83 15.77 -10.31
C ARG A 64 3.80 15.80 -8.78
N SER A 65 2.82 15.14 -8.20
CA SER A 65 2.75 14.93 -6.75
C SER A 65 3.49 13.65 -6.38
N GLY A 66 4.32 13.70 -5.34
CA GLY A 66 5.00 12.55 -4.78
C GLY A 66 4.99 12.58 -3.25
N THR A 67 5.35 11.46 -2.63
CA THR A 67 5.50 11.36 -1.18
C THR A 67 6.96 11.06 -0.84
N LEU A 68 7.51 11.78 0.12
CA LEU A 68 8.84 11.53 0.66
C LEU A 68 8.70 10.96 2.08
N PRO A 69 9.37 9.86 2.42
CA PRO A 69 9.32 9.33 3.78
C PRO A 69 9.94 10.32 4.77
N ILE A 70 9.29 10.47 5.92
CA ILE A 70 9.81 11.27 7.04
C ILE A 70 10.64 10.34 7.91
N THR A 71 11.95 10.52 7.88
CA THR A 71 12.90 9.64 8.59
C THR A 71 13.42 10.24 9.88
N LYS A 72 13.89 9.39 10.79
CA LYS A 72 14.51 9.77 12.08
C LYS A 72 13.61 10.62 12.98
N ALA A 73 12.29 10.50 12.84
CA ALA A 73 11.34 11.09 13.77
C ALA A 73 11.30 10.26 15.06
N THR A 74 11.04 10.91 16.19
CA THR A 74 10.68 10.20 17.42
C THR A 74 9.18 9.98 17.39
N VAL A 75 8.71 8.74 17.35
CA VAL A 75 7.30 8.37 17.24
C VAL A 75 6.88 7.54 18.44
N GLU A 76 5.79 7.94 19.08
CA GLU A 76 5.30 7.36 20.33
C GLU A 76 3.77 7.27 20.31
N VAL A 77 3.23 6.21 20.92
CA VAL A 77 1.80 6.05 21.17
C VAL A 77 1.55 6.15 22.67
N VAL A 78 0.70 7.08 23.09
CA VAL A 78 0.30 7.26 24.49
C VAL A 78 -1.02 6.54 24.73
N VAL A 79 -1.05 5.68 25.74
CA VAL A 79 -2.22 4.94 26.20
C VAL A 79 -2.76 5.58 27.49
N ASP A 80 -4.06 5.89 27.50
CA ASP A 80 -4.79 6.51 28.61
C ASP A 80 -4.11 7.74 29.23
N SER A 81 -3.44 8.54 28.38
CA SER A 81 -2.69 9.74 28.79
C SER A 81 -1.49 9.49 29.72
N SER A 82 -1.09 8.25 29.99
CA SER A 82 -0.02 7.95 30.96
C SER A 82 1.07 7.02 30.46
N GLU A 83 0.70 5.91 29.81
CA GLU A 83 1.65 4.90 29.36
C GLU A 83 2.17 5.29 27.97
N VAL A 84 3.49 5.28 27.78
CA VAL A 84 4.13 5.70 26.51
C VAL A 84 4.82 4.49 25.89
N ILE A 85 4.41 4.17 24.66
CA ILE A 85 4.97 3.09 23.87
C ILE A 85 5.76 3.71 22.72
N ALA A 86 7.07 3.54 22.74
CA ALA A 86 7.95 4.07 21.71
C ALA A 86 7.98 3.14 20.48
N CYS A 87 7.91 3.73 19.29
CA CYS A 87 8.11 3.02 18.04
C CYS A 87 9.60 3.02 17.64
N HIS A 88 9.99 2.06 16.80
CA HIS A 88 11.29 2.05 16.15
C HIS A 88 11.13 2.13 14.63
N GLU A 89 11.99 2.89 13.97
CA GLU A 89 11.97 3.00 12.51
C GLU A 89 12.54 1.71 11.89
N THR A 90 11.79 1.08 10.97
CA THR A 90 12.19 -0.17 10.30
C THR A 90 12.79 0.10 8.93
N ILE A 91 12.03 0.78 8.09
CA ILE A 91 12.46 1.38 6.82
C ILE A 91 12.07 2.86 6.83
N ASP A 92 12.68 3.64 5.94
CA ASP A 92 12.44 5.08 5.84
C ASP A 92 10.93 5.40 5.85
N GLY A 93 10.47 6.09 6.90
CA GLY A 93 9.07 6.51 7.05
C GLY A 93 8.12 5.52 7.74
N ASN A 94 8.55 4.27 8.00
CA ASN A 94 7.78 3.25 8.72
C ASN A 94 8.26 3.12 10.17
N TYR A 95 7.36 3.40 11.11
CA TYR A 95 7.63 3.33 12.55
C TYR A 95 6.80 2.22 13.18
N GLN A 96 7.47 1.15 13.61
CA GLN A 96 6.82 -0.04 14.14
C GLN A 96 6.78 -0.02 15.67
N LEU A 97 5.61 -0.38 16.22
CA LEU A 97 5.44 -0.64 17.65
C LEU A 97 6.19 -1.92 18.09
N PRO A 98 6.50 -2.08 19.39
CA PRO A 98 7.03 -3.32 19.93
C PRO A 98 6.16 -4.53 19.56
N SER A 99 6.77 -5.65 19.21
CA SER A 99 6.05 -6.83 18.69
C SER A 99 5.16 -7.54 19.72
N ASP A 100 5.35 -7.25 21.01
CA ASP A 100 4.55 -7.73 22.12
C ASP A 100 3.38 -6.81 22.49
N PHE A 101 3.38 -5.56 21.98
CA PHE A 101 2.32 -4.61 22.22
C PHE A 101 1.05 -5.02 21.47
N LYS A 102 -0.09 -4.91 22.16
CA LYS A 102 -1.43 -5.07 21.59
C LYS A 102 -2.35 -4.04 22.23
N GLY A 103 -3.21 -3.46 21.40
CA GLY A 103 -4.29 -2.63 21.87
C GLY A 103 -5.29 -3.40 22.73
N ARG A 104 -6.11 -2.66 23.48
CA ARG A 104 -7.11 -3.18 24.40
C ARG A 104 -8.40 -2.38 24.18
N PRO A 105 -9.53 -3.05 23.92
CA PRO A 105 -10.84 -2.39 23.86
C PRO A 105 -11.12 -1.51 25.08
N GLY A 106 -11.70 -0.33 24.85
CA GLY A 106 -12.04 0.65 25.88
C GLY A 106 -10.90 1.58 26.32
N HIS A 107 -9.65 1.29 25.93
CA HIS A 107 -8.51 2.18 26.19
C HIS A 107 -8.38 3.28 25.13
N ALA A 108 -7.83 4.42 25.52
CA ALA A 108 -7.63 5.58 24.64
C ALA A 108 -6.18 5.64 24.13
N TYR A 109 -6.03 5.79 22.82
CA TYR A 109 -4.73 5.85 22.14
C TYR A 109 -4.52 7.22 21.51
N GLN A 110 -3.31 7.77 21.64
CA GLN A 110 -2.91 9.04 21.03
C GLN A 110 -1.53 8.91 20.40
N LEU A 111 -1.41 9.28 19.14
CA LEU A 111 -0.13 9.38 18.45
C LEU A 111 0.56 10.70 18.82
N ARG A 112 1.86 10.61 19.10
CA ARG A 112 2.75 11.76 19.26
C ARG A 112 4.00 11.52 18.43
N PHE A 113 4.43 12.53 17.69
CA PHE A 113 5.73 12.45 17.03
C PHE A 113 6.44 13.79 16.98
N THR A 114 7.77 13.70 16.97
CA THR A 114 8.67 14.84 16.86
C THR A 114 9.59 14.64 15.67
N LEU A 115 9.57 15.58 14.74
CA LEU A 115 10.45 15.57 13.57
C LEU A 115 11.90 15.90 13.97
N ASN A 116 12.83 15.63 13.07
CA ASN A 116 14.26 15.91 13.26
C ASN A 116 14.57 17.40 13.49
N ASP A 117 13.72 18.31 13.02
CA ASP A 117 13.81 19.76 13.22
C ASP A 117 13.23 20.23 14.57
N GLY A 118 12.71 19.29 15.38
CA GLY A 118 12.10 19.56 16.68
C GLY A 118 10.63 19.95 16.63
N THR A 119 9.98 19.88 15.47
CA THR A 119 8.54 20.15 15.34
C THR A 119 7.71 19.01 15.92
N HIS A 120 6.71 19.33 16.73
CA HIS A 120 5.89 18.37 17.48
C HIS A 120 4.47 18.28 16.95
N TYR A 121 3.95 17.05 16.88
CA TYR A 121 2.61 16.72 16.42
C TYR A 121 1.90 15.83 17.42
N LEU A 122 0.58 15.98 17.52
CA LEU A 122 -0.28 15.11 18.31
C LEU A 122 -1.56 14.75 17.54
N SER A 123 -2.06 13.53 17.73
CA SER A 123 -3.41 13.17 17.32
C SER A 123 -4.45 13.54 18.38
N THR A 124 -5.73 13.56 18.02
CA THR A 124 -6.80 13.39 19.00
C THR A 124 -6.73 11.99 19.61
N GLN A 125 -7.35 11.82 20.78
CA GLN A 125 -7.48 10.49 21.39
C GLN A 125 -8.49 9.65 20.63
N GLN A 126 -8.17 8.39 20.44
CA GLN A 126 -9.04 7.40 19.81
C GLN A 126 -9.28 6.27 20.80
N VAL A 127 -10.51 6.14 21.27
CA VAL A 127 -10.92 5.03 22.15
C VAL A 127 -11.16 3.81 21.28
N MET A 128 -10.45 2.72 21.57
CA MET A 128 -10.67 1.47 20.84
C MET A 128 -12.08 0.94 21.14
N PRO A 129 -12.93 0.71 20.12
CA PRO A 129 -14.24 0.12 20.32
C PRO A 129 -14.18 -1.28 20.92
N VAL A 130 -15.34 -1.80 21.34
CA VAL A 130 -15.46 -3.21 21.72
C VAL A 130 -15.34 -4.11 20.50
N ALA A 131 -14.80 -5.32 20.70
CA ALA A 131 -14.60 -6.27 19.63
C ALA A 131 -15.88 -6.50 18.82
N PRO A 132 -15.80 -6.48 17.47
CA PRO A 132 -16.96 -6.73 16.62
C PRO A 132 -17.46 -8.18 16.78
N PRO A 133 -18.70 -8.48 16.36
CA PRO A 133 -19.20 -9.85 16.38
C PRO A 133 -18.32 -10.78 15.54
N PRO A 134 -18.34 -12.09 15.84
CA PRO A 134 -17.60 -13.06 15.04
C PRO A 134 -18.09 -13.09 13.59
N ILE A 135 -17.17 -13.43 12.69
CA ILE A 135 -17.51 -13.68 11.29
C ILE A 135 -18.13 -15.08 11.20
N ASP A 136 -19.43 -15.16 10.94
CA ASP A 136 -20.18 -16.44 10.92
C ASP A 136 -19.80 -17.26 9.69
N ARG A 137 -19.88 -16.66 8.50
CA ARG A 137 -19.61 -17.35 7.23
C ARG A 137 -18.86 -16.46 6.26
N LEU A 138 -17.92 -17.07 5.55
CA LEU A 138 -17.29 -16.50 4.37
C LEU A 138 -17.71 -17.33 3.15
N THR A 139 -18.13 -16.65 2.09
CA THR A 139 -18.46 -17.26 0.80
C THR A 139 -17.55 -16.67 -0.26
N VAL A 140 -16.87 -17.52 -1.03
CA VAL A 140 -15.94 -17.09 -2.07
C VAL A 140 -16.42 -17.61 -3.43
N GLN A 141 -16.43 -16.74 -4.44
CA GLN A 141 -16.91 -17.08 -5.78
C GLN A 141 -15.96 -16.50 -6.84
N PHE A 142 -15.47 -17.33 -7.75
CA PHE A 142 -14.71 -16.82 -8.90
C PHE A 142 -15.57 -15.90 -9.77
N ASN A 143 -14.97 -14.78 -10.19
CA ASN A 143 -15.58 -13.80 -11.07
C ASN A 143 -14.52 -13.25 -12.05
N PRO A 144 -14.70 -13.43 -13.38
CA PRO A 144 -13.74 -12.97 -14.38
C PRO A 144 -13.63 -11.43 -14.46
N THR A 145 -14.53 -10.69 -13.81
CA THR A 145 -14.54 -9.21 -13.77
C THR A 145 -14.60 -8.65 -12.34
N SER A 146 -14.05 -9.39 -11.37
CA SER A 146 -14.00 -9.04 -9.94
C SER A 146 -13.25 -7.74 -9.65
N ILE A 147 -12.05 -7.58 -10.24
CA ILE A 147 -11.16 -6.43 -9.99
C ILE A 147 -11.65 -5.19 -10.73
N SER A 148 -11.51 -3.99 -10.18
CA SER A 148 -11.94 -2.75 -10.84
C SER A 148 -11.16 -2.47 -12.14
N GLN A 149 -11.67 -1.57 -13.00
CA GLN A 149 -10.93 -1.18 -14.21
C GLN A 149 -9.64 -0.41 -13.88
N ALA A 150 -9.62 0.34 -12.77
CA ALA A 150 -8.46 1.11 -12.33
C ALA A 150 -7.31 0.21 -11.88
N GLU A 151 -7.62 -0.97 -11.35
CA GLU A 151 -6.65 -1.97 -10.86
C GLU A 151 -6.39 -3.08 -11.90
N ALA A 152 -6.93 -2.96 -13.11
CA ALA A 152 -6.80 -3.97 -14.15
C ALA A 152 -5.34 -4.07 -14.64
N ILE A 153 -4.79 -5.29 -14.66
CA ILE A 153 -3.47 -5.54 -15.26
C ILE A 153 -3.59 -5.41 -16.79
N ASP A 154 -2.61 -4.74 -17.39
CA ASP A 154 -2.58 -4.41 -18.82
C ASP A 154 -3.87 -3.75 -19.32
N MET A 155 -4.59 -3.05 -18.43
CA MET A 155 -5.89 -2.40 -18.70
C MET A 155 -7.04 -3.36 -19.05
N HIS A 156 -6.87 -4.68 -18.94
CA HIS A 156 -7.87 -5.65 -19.38
C HIS A 156 -8.09 -6.81 -18.40
N TYR A 157 -7.05 -7.28 -17.71
CA TYR A 157 -7.15 -8.46 -16.87
C TYR A 157 -7.76 -8.11 -15.50
N ARG A 158 -8.95 -8.65 -15.25
CA ARG A 158 -9.80 -8.29 -14.09
C ARG A 158 -10.32 -9.50 -13.30
N ALA A 159 -9.84 -10.69 -13.59
CA ALA A 159 -10.31 -11.90 -12.94
C ALA A 159 -9.89 -11.97 -11.47
N GLY A 160 -10.77 -12.48 -10.63
CA GLY A 160 -10.55 -12.61 -9.20
C GLY A 160 -11.62 -13.46 -8.53
N HIS A 161 -11.62 -13.43 -7.20
CA HIS A 161 -12.60 -14.08 -6.35
C HIS A 161 -13.30 -13.03 -5.49
N ASP A 162 -14.62 -12.95 -5.62
CA ASP A 162 -15.45 -12.10 -4.76
C ASP A 162 -15.67 -12.80 -3.43
N VAL A 163 -15.39 -12.10 -2.34
CA VAL A 163 -15.57 -12.60 -0.97
C VAL A 163 -16.73 -11.88 -0.32
N TYR A 164 -17.68 -12.68 0.15
CA TYR A 164 -18.85 -12.23 0.88
C TYR A 164 -18.80 -12.72 2.32
N LEU A 165 -19.29 -11.89 3.23
CA LEU A 165 -19.32 -12.15 4.66
C LEU A 165 -20.74 -12.13 5.20
N ASP A 166 -21.01 -13.06 6.12
CA ASP A 166 -22.20 -13.04 6.98
C ASP A 166 -21.76 -12.86 8.44
N THR A 167 -22.40 -11.93 9.17
CA THR A 167 -22.20 -11.72 10.61
C THR A 167 -23.48 -11.20 11.26
N GLN A 168 -23.71 -11.56 12.52
CA GLN A 168 -24.83 -11.08 13.31
C GLN A 168 -24.45 -9.82 14.09
N ASP A 169 -25.07 -8.69 13.74
CA ASP A 169 -24.85 -7.41 14.41
C ASP A 169 -25.46 -7.41 15.84
N PRO A 170 -24.80 -6.83 16.86
CA PRO A 170 -25.37 -6.66 18.19
C PRO A 170 -26.57 -5.72 18.21
N VAL A 171 -27.61 -6.04 18.99
CA VAL A 171 -28.79 -5.18 19.14
C VAL A 171 -28.49 -3.93 19.98
N ASP A 172 -29.22 -2.85 19.71
CA ASP A 172 -29.27 -1.62 20.51
C ASP A 172 -27.94 -0.85 20.65
N VAL A 173 -26.96 -1.14 19.78
CA VAL A 173 -25.68 -0.43 19.70
C VAL A 173 -25.51 0.06 18.28
N HIS A 174 -25.16 1.34 18.10
CA HIS A 174 -24.81 1.88 16.78
C HIS A 174 -23.34 1.56 16.51
N ASN A 175 -23.07 0.66 15.58
CA ASN A 175 -21.73 0.18 15.25
C ASN A 175 -21.28 0.70 13.88
N TYR A 176 -19.97 0.95 13.81
CA TYR A 176 -19.28 1.28 12.59
C TYR A 176 -18.23 0.20 12.32
N TYR A 177 -18.27 -0.36 11.13
CA TYR A 177 -17.40 -1.44 10.74
C TYR A 177 -16.49 -1.02 9.60
N ARG A 178 -15.28 -1.59 9.59
CA ARG A 178 -14.35 -1.54 8.47
C ARG A 178 -13.88 -2.94 8.17
N TRP A 179 -13.85 -3.32 6.89
CA TRP A 179 -13.21 -4.55 6.46
C TRP A 179 -11.96 -4.25 5.64
N ASP A 180 -10.94 -5.05 5.91
CA ASP A 180 -9.69 -5.09 5.17
C ASP A 180 -9.26 -6.56 5.02
N TRP A 181 -8.30 -6.80 4.16
CA TRP A 181 -7.81 -8.16 3.93
C TRP A 181 -6.31 -8.19 3.67
N THR A 182 -5.71 -9.30 4.10
CA THR A 182 -4.34 -9.68 3.79
C THR A 182 -4.35 -11.00 3.05
N LEU A 183 -3.75 -11.03 1.86
CA LEU A 183 -3.65 -12.17 0.99
C LEU A 183 -2.22 -12.71 1.00
N TYR A 184 -2.09 -14.01 1.20
CA TYR A 184 -0.85 -14.75 1.08
C TYR A 184 -0.87 -15.60 -0.18
N GLU A 185 0.05 -15.30 -1.10
CA GLU A 185 0.23 -16.00 -2.37
C GLU A 185 1.56 -16.73 -2.37
N ARG A 186 1.62 -17.96 -2.89
CA ARG A 186 2.92 -18.64 -3.04
C ARG A 186 3.78 -17.88 -4.06
N GLN A 187 5.03 -17.60 -3.68
CA GLN A 187 6.01 -16.94 -4.54
C GLN A 187 7.13 -17.92 -4.90
N ASP A 188 7.42 -18.05 -6.20
CA ASP A 188 8.48 -18.92 -6.70
C ASP A 188 9.77 -18.14 -7.00
N TRP A 189 9.72 -16.80 -7.06
CA TRP A 189 10.88 -15.93 -7.31
C TRP A 189 11.21 -15.07 -6.10
N CYS A 190 12.37 -15.32 -5.48
CA CYS A 190 12.70 -14.74 -4.18
C CYS A 190 13.58 -13.50 -4.28
N ARG A 191 14.41 -13.40 -5.33
CA ARG A 191 15.36 -12.29 -5.46
C ARG A 191 15.47 -11.83 -6.90
N SER A 192 15.58 -10.52 -7.06
CA SER A 192 15.86 -9.85 -8.33
C SER A 192 17.08 -8.96 -8.15
N CYS A 193 18.13 -9.19 -8.94
CA CYS A 193 19.36 -8.40 -8.89
C CYS A 193 19.45 -7.55 -10.17
N TYR A 194 19.24 -6.25 -10.04
CA TYR A 194 19.44 -5.30 -11.14
C TYR A 194 20.93 -4.99 -11.30
N GLN A 195 21.52 -5.23 -12.47
CA GLN A 195 22.96 -5.05 -12.71
C GLN A 195 23.85 -5.83 -11.73
N GLY A 196 23.36 -6.98 -11.26
CA GLY A 196 24.04 -7.77 -10.27
C GLY A 196 23.72 -9.25 -10.39
N LEU A 197 24.43 -10.03 -9.59
CA LEU A 197 24.40 -11.48 -9.55
C LEU A 197 24.04 -11.92 -8.14
N TYR A 198 23.06 -12.81 -7.98
CA TYR A 198 22.82 -13.38 -6.65
C TYR A 198 23.96 -14.33 -6.27
N VAL A 199 24.47 -14.18 -5.05
CA VAL A 199 25.55 -14.99 -4.51
C VAL A 199 25.18 -15.52 -3.12
N VAL A 200 25.44 -16.80 -2.91
CA VAL A 200 25.19 -17.48 -1.63
C VAL A 200 26.25 -17.09 -0.61
N ASN A 201 27.49 -16.94 -1.07
CA ASN A 201 28.64 -16.59 -0.24
C ASN A 201 29.23 -15.25 -0.66
N LYS A 202 29.96 -14.63 0.27
CA LYS A 202 30.71 -13.40 0.01
C LYS A 202 31.75 -13.66 -1.08
N VAL A 203 31.81 -12.74 -2.02
CA VAL A 203 32.72 -12.77 -3.17
C VAL A 203 33.83 -11.74 -2.98
N VAL A 204 35.07 -12.15 -3.25
CA VAL A 204 36.26 -11.27 -3.22
C VAL A 204 36.84 -11.13 -4.62
N ASP A 205 37.35 -9.94 -4.95
CA ASP A 205 38.03 -9.66 -6.21
C ASP A 205 39.49 -10.17 -6.14
N LEU A 206 39.89 -11.00 -7.11
CA LEU A 206 41.25 -11.52 -7.23
C LEU A 206 42.16 -10.67 -8.15
N HIS A 207 41.69 -9.50 -8.58
CA HIS A 207 42.25 -8.65 -9.62
C HIS A 207 41.97 -9.18 -11.04
N ASN A 208 42.04 -8.27 -12.03
CA ASN A 208 41.74 -8.52 -13.45
C ASN A 208 40.28 -8.96 -13.75
N GLY A 209 39.32 -8.65 -12.88
CA GLY A 209 37.91 -8.95 -13.13
C GLY A 209 37.55 -10.43 -12.94
N THR A 210 38.38 -11.17 -12.20
CA THR A 210 38.14 -12.54 -11.73
C THR A 210 37.78 -12.49 -10.26
N TYR A 211 36.72 -13.17 -9.87
CA TYR A 211 36.25 -13.17 -8.49
C TYR A 211 36.34 -14.57 -7.88
N GLN A 212 36.48 -14.64 -6.55
CA GLN A 212 36.47 -15.88 -5.80
C GLN A 212 35.39 -15.85 -4.73
N SER A 213 34.60 -16.92 -4.68
CA SER A 213 33.66 -17.17 -3.60
C SER A 213 34.44 -17.60 -2.35
N THR A 214 34.06 -17.04 -1.20
CA THR A 214 34.58 -17.44 0.11
C THR A 214 33.65 -18.46 0.77
N ASP A 215 33.98 -18.89 1.99
CA ASP A 215 33.11 -19.72 2.84
C ASP A 215 32.15 -18.89 3.71
N GLN A 216 32.23 -17.56 3.67
CA GLN A 216 31.35 -16.69 4.46
C GLN A 216 30.00 -16.53 3.75
N PRO A 217 28.86 -16.82 4.39
CA PRO A 217 27.54 -16.63 3.77
C PRO A 217 27.24 -15.14 3.55
N LEU A 218 26.54 -14.84 2.46
CA LEU A 218 26.05 -13.50 2.11
C LEU A 218 24.56 -13.52 1.75
N GLU A 219 24.12 -14.45 0.89
CA GLU A 219 22.73 -14.58 0.41
C GLU A 219 22.13 -13.23 -0.09
N ASP A 220 22.88 -12.54 -0.97
CA ASP A 220 22.47 -11.23 -1.50
C ASP A 220 23.00 -10.98 -2.92
N CYS A 221 22.59 -9.86 -3.53
CA CYS A 221 23.07 -9.40 -4.82
C CYS A 221 24.51 -8.86 -4.70
N PHE A 222 25.40 -9.45 -5.50
CA PHE A 222 26.76 -8.98 -5.72
C PHE A 222 26.83 -8.16 -7.01
N TYR A 223 27.46 -6.99 -6.92
CA TYR A 223 27.60 -6.03 -8.01
C TYR A 223 29.06 -5.98 -8.45
N PRO A 224 29.46 -6.69 -9.52
CA PRO A 224 30.83 -6.63 -10.02
C PRO A 224 31.14 -5.21 -10.51
N LEU A 225 32.31 -4.67 -10.18
CA LEU A 225 32.70 -3.30 -10.56
C LEU A 225 33.46 -3.27 -11.89
N THR A 226 34.14 -4.36 -12.24
CA THR A 226 34.97 -4.45 -13.44
C THR A 226 34.95 -5.86 -14.04
N GLY A 227 35.54 -5.99 -15.23
CA GLY A 227 35.73 -7.27 -15.92
C GLY A 227 34.52 -7.73 -16.74
N LEU A 228 34.61 -8.96 -17.26
CA LEU A 228 33.53 -9.62 -17.99
C LEU A 228 32.24 -9.75 -17.17
N PRO A 229 32.26 -9.97 -15.83
CA PRO A 229 31.03 -10.01 -15.03
C PRO A 229 30.27 -8.71 -15.04
N TYR A 230 30.97 -7.58 -14.97
CA TYR A 230 30.35 -6.27 -15.08
C TYR A 230 29.64 -6.12 -16.42
N GLN A 231 30.32 -6.45 -17.54
CA GLN A 231 29.71 -6.40 -18.88
C GLN A 231 28.49 -7.33 -19.01
N TYR A 232 28.52 -8.48 -18.36
CA TYR A 232 27.43 -9.46 -18.39
C TYR A 232 26.17 -8.95 -17.66
N VAL A 233 26.33 -8.15 -16.61
CA VAL A 233 25.19 -7.63 -15.83
C VAL A 233 24.79 -6.19 -16.18
N GLN A 234 25.65 -5.40 -16.83
CA GLN A 234 25.52 -3.93 -16.94
C GLN A 234 24.16 -3.43 -17.48
N ALA A 235 23.42 -4.24 -18.23
CA ALA A 235 22.09 -3.89 -18.74
C ALA A 235 21.04 -5.00 -18.49
N THR A 236 21.30 -5.86 -17.51
CA THR A 236 20.50 -7.06 -17.26
C THR A 236 20.02 -7.08 -15.81
N GLN A 237 18.85 -7.65 -15.61
CA GLN A 237 18.31 -7.95 -14.29
C GLN A 237 18.03 -9.44 -14.23
N PHE A 238 18.64 -10.14 -13.27
CA PHE A 238 18.40 -11.56 -13.08
C PHE A 238 17.45 -11.82 -11.93
N ASP A 239 16.56 -12.78 -12.12
CA ASP A 239 15.63 -13.27 -11.12
C ASP A 239 16.00 -14.69 -10.71
N TYR A 240 15.88 -14.95 -9.41
CA TYR A 240 16.34 -16.18 -8.80
C TYR A 240 15.18 -16.89 -8.11
N PHE A 241 15.02 -18.17 -8.45
CA PHE A 241 14.02 -19.03 -7.85
C PHE A 241 14.22 -19.18 -6.35
N CYS A 242 13.11 -19.29 -5.63
CA CYS A 242 13.09 -19.56 -4.20
C CYS A 242 13.65 -20.95 -3.88
N ARG A 243 14.60 -21.00 -2.95
CA ARG A 243 15.12 -22.24 -2.34
C ARG A 243 14.22 -22.73 -1.20
N THR A 244 13.66 -21.78 -0.45
CA THR A 244 12.77 -22.02 0.69
C THR A 244 11.34 -21.71 0.31
N GLN A 245 10.38 -22.09 1.16
CA GLN A 245 9.01 -21.60 1.01
C GLN A 245 9.00 -20.07 1.09
N CYS A 246 8.12 -19.45 0.31
CA CYS A 246 7.94 -18.01 0.26
C CYS A 246 6.48 -17.69 -0.03
N TRP A 247 5.95 -16.75 0.73
CA TRP A 247 4.63 -16.18 0.49
C TRP A 247 4.78 -14.68 0.26
N GLU A 248 4.23 -14.21 -0.85
CA GLU A 248 3.96 -12.80 -1.07
C GLU A 248 2.75 -12.39 -0.24
N ILE A 249 2.82 -11.21 0.38
CA ILE A 249 1.80 -10.63 1.21
C ILE A 249 1.23 -9.42 0.45
N LEU A 250 -0.04 -9.51 0.08
CA LEU A 250 -0.78 -8.43 -0.59
C LEU A 250 -1.85 -7.90 0.36
N HIS A 251 -1.99 -6.59 0.42
CA HIS A 251 -2.95 -5.93 1.31
C HIS A 251 -4.06 -5.26 0.52
N SER A 252 -5.23 -5.12 1.13
CA SER A 252 -6.31 -4.31 0.58
C SER A 252 -5.96 -2.82 0.60
N HIS A 253 -6.19 -2.14 -0.53
CA HIS A 253 -6.10 -0.68 -0.63
C HIS A 253 -7.47 0.00 -0.77
N ILE A 254 -8.53 -0.79 -0.93
CA ILE A 254 -9.91 -0.33 -1.04
C ILE A 254 -10.47 -0.07 0.35
N ILE A 255 -11.20 1.03 0.51
CA ILE A 255 -11.88 1.35 1.77
C ILE A 255 -13.24 0.66 1.73
N ASN A 256 -13.50 -0.22 2.69
CA ASN A 256 -14.81 -0.85 2.84
C ASN A 256 -15.32 -0.59 4.23
N ILE A 257 -16.25 0.36 4.33
CA ILE A 257 -16.86 0.79 5.59
C ILE A 257 -18.36 0.51 5.59
N PHE A 258 -18.93 0.40 6.78
CA PHE A 258 -20.36 0.21 6.96
C PHE A 258 -20.83 0.85 8.26
N ASP A 259 -22.04 1.39 8.17
CA ASP A 259 -22.81 1.96 9.24
C ASP A 259 -24.08 1.10 9.40
N ASP A 260 -24.30 0.59 10.62
CA ASP A 260 -25.44 -0.27 10.91
C ASP A 260 -26.74 0.49 11.20
N GLU A 261 -26.81 1.82 11.05
CA GLU A 261 -27.98 2.64 11.40
C GLU A 261 -29.30 2.09 10.82
N LEU A 262 -29.26 1.50 9.62
CA LEU A 262 -30.42 0.93 8.93
C LEU A 262 -30.63 -0.58 9.18
N SER A 263 -29.71 -1.25 9.85
CA SER A 263 -29.72 -2.70 10.07
C SER A 263 -29.34 -3.12 11.49
N ASN A 264 -29.37 -2.20 12.45
CA ASN A 264 -28.93 -2.40 13.84
C ASN A 264 -29.57 -3.66 14.45
N GLY A 265 -28.74 -4.57 14.94
CA GLY A 265 -29.14 -5.86 15.50
C GLY A 265 -29.56 -6.90 14.46
N GLY A 266 -29.49 -6.57 13.18
CA GLY A 266 -29.87 -7.42 12.07
C GLY A 266 -28.74 -8.34 11.58
N LEU A 267 -29.11 -9.33 10.78
CA LEU A 267 -28.13 -10.14 10.07
C LEU A 267 -27.51 -9.34 8.92
N ILE A 268 -26.22 -9.07 8.98
CA ILE A 268 -25.44 -8.55 7.86
C ILE A 268 -25.11 -9.75 6.97
N ALA A 269 -25.92 -9.97 5.94
CA ALA A 269 -25.80 -11.13 5.04
C ALA A 269 -25.20 -10.75 3.69
N ARG A 270 -24.33 -11.61 3.16
CA ARG A 270 -23.67 -11.50 1.85
C ARG A 270 -23.07 -10.12 1.60
N ARG A 271 -22.48 -9.51 2.62
CA ARG A 271 -21.77 -8.23 2.47
C ARG A 271 -20.51 -8.47 1.64
N PRO A 272 -20.30 -7.79 0.49
CA PRO A 272 -19.03 -7.87 -0.22
C PRO A 272 -17.93 -7.22 0.64
N VAL A 273 -16.87 -7.98 0.91
CA VAL A 273 -15.77 -7.55 1.79
C VAL A 273 -14.41 -7.56 1.11
N ALA A 274 -14.22 -8.35 0.06
CA ALA A 274 -12.96 -8.37 -0.69
C ALA A 274 -13.15 -8.78 -2.15
N HIS A 275 -12.25 -8.27 -2.99
CA HIS A 275 -12.00 -8.76 -4.34
C HIS A 275 -10.57 -9.27 -4.38
N ILE A 276 -10.40 -10.59 -4.44
CA ILE A 276 -9.09 -11.23 -4.36
C ILE A 276 -8.58 -11.49 -5.77
N PRO A 277 -7.48 -10.85 -6.20
CA PRO A 277 -7.01 -10.97 -7.58
C PRO A 277 -6.60 -12.41 -7.92
N PHE A 278 -6.85 -12.84 -9.15
CA PHE A 278 -6.45 -14.16 -9.65
C PHE A 278 -5.15 -14.04 -10.46
N TYR A 279 -3.99 -14.01 -9.79
CA TYR A 279 -2.70 -13.90 -10.48
C TYR A 279 -2.07 -15.25 -10.83
N GLN A 280 -2.51 -16.34 -10.22
CA GLN A 280 -1.98 -17.68 -10.47
C GLN A 280 -2.95 -18.78 -10.07
N ARG A 281 -2.78 -19.98 -10.63
CA ARG A 281 -3.60 -21.15 -10.29
C ARG A 281 -3.28 -21.78 -8.94
N SER A 282 -2.10 -21.48 -8.39
CA SER A 282 -1.74 -21.93 -7.05
C SER A 282 -2.77 -21.43 -6.03
N PRO A 283 -3.10 -22.26 -5.03
CA PRO A 283 -4.00 -21.85 -3.96
C PRO A 283 -3.39 -20.71 -3.14
N CYS A 284 -4.26 -19.91 -2.53
CA CYS A 284 -3.87 -18.79 -1.68
C CYS A 284 -4.65 -18.81 -0.34
N LEU A 285 -4.17 -18.04 0.63
CA LEU A 285 -4.85 -17.83 1.89
C LEU A 285 -5.19 -16.35 2.03
N VAL A 286 -6.46 -16.03 2.19
CA VAL A 286 -6.90 -14.67 2.53
C VAL A 286 -7.29 -14.62 4.01
N VAL A 287 -6.86 -13.59 4.71
CA VAL A 287 -7.29 -13.28 6.07
C VAL A 287 -8.20 -12.07 5.98
N ILE A 288 -9.51 -12.29 6.18
CA ILE A 288 -10.51 -11.22 6.23
C ILE A 288 -10.52 -10.65 7.65
N ARG A 289 -10.43 -9.34 7.76
CA ARG A 289 -10.43 -8.62 9.03
C ARG A 289 -11.69 -7.77 9.12
N GLN A 290 -12.45 -7.99 10.18
CA GLN A 290 -13.61 -7.17 10.54
C GLN A 290 -13.20 -6.33 11.74
N GLY A 291 -13.07 -5.03 11.54
CA GLY A 291 -12.72 -4.06 12.57
C GLY A 291 -13.91 -3.24 13.00
N ALA A 292 -14.04 -2.98 14.31
CA ALA A 292 -14.95 -1.97 14.84
C ALA A 292 -14.19 -0.64 14.96
N ILE A 293 -14.76 0.43 14.41
CA ILE A 293 -14.16 1.77 14.38
C ILE A 293 -15.04 2.79 15.10
N THR A 294 -14.45 3.93 15.47
CA THR A 294 -15.20 5.05 16.05
C THR A 294 -16.02 5.76 14.97
N LYS A 295 -17.07 6.49 15.40
CA LYS A 295 -17.85 7.37 14.51
C LYS A 295 -16.99 8.37 13.76
N ASP A 296 -16.01 8.99 14.44
CA ASP A 296 -15.12 9.98 13.85
C ASP A 296 -14.21 9.35 12.79
N ALA A 297 -13.70 8.13 13.05
CA ALA A 297 -12.94 7.37 12.07
C ALA A 297 -13.81 7.01 10.85
N HIS A 298 -15.05 6.56 11.07
CA HIS A 298 -15.99 6.25 9.98
C HIS A 298 -16.25 7.48 9.11
N HIS A 299 -16.53 8.63 9.72
CA HIS A 299 -16.75 9.88 9.00
C HIS A 299 -15.52 10.28 8.16
N TYR A 300 -14.32 10.16 8.71
CA TYR A 300 -13.08 10.40 7.98
C TYR A 300 -12.94 9.46 6.77
N PHE A 301 -13.04 8.14 6.99
CA PHE A 301 -12.85 7.15 5.92
C PHE A 301 -13.91 7.25 4.83
N ASN A 302 -15.17 7.56 5.18
CA ASN A 302 -16.24 7.80 4.20
C ASN A 302 -15.93 9.00 3.31
N SER A 303 -15.46 10.10 3.93
CA SER A 303 -15.08 11.30 3.20
C SER A 303 -13.87 11.03 2.28
N PHE A 304 -12.92 10.22 2.75
CA PHE A 304 -11.75 9.81 1.97
C PHE A 304 -12.11 8.90 0.80
N GLU A 305 -12.99 7.91 1.01
CA GLU A 305 -13.51 7.03 -0.05
C GLU A 305 -14.21 7.85 -1.15
N LEU A 306 -15.10 8.77 -0.78
CA LEU A 306 -15.82 9.63 -1.72
C LEU A 306 -14.89 10.49 -2.59
N GLN A 307 -13.74 10.91 -2.07
CA GLN A 307 -12.79 11.75 -2.80
C GLN A 307 -11.76 10.97 -3.62
N THR A 308 -11.50 9.70 -3.28
CA THR A 308 -10.38 8.94 -3.88
C THR A 308 -10.84 7.75 -4.71
N GLN A 309 -11.96 7.13 -4.35
CA GLN A 309 -12.44 5.89 -4.97
C GLN A 309 -13.70 6.11 -5.81
N ASN A 310 -14.47 7.17 -5.54
CA ASN A 310 -15.68 7.52 -6.29
C ASN A 310 -15.50 8.72 -7.24
N THR A 311 -14.33 8.85 -7.87
CA THR A 311 -14.02 9.92 -8.83
C THR A 311 -14.29 9.49 -10.28
N GLY A 312 -14.87 10.37 -11.11
CA GLY A 312 -15.01 10.18 -12.56
C GLY A 312 -16.34 10.69 -13.18
N GLY A 313 -17.22 11.35 -12.42
CA GLY A 313 -18.52 11.85 -12.87
C GLY A 313 -18.55 13.37 -13.12
N LEU A 314 -19.56 13.84 -13.87
CA LEU A 314 -19.76 15.28 -14.16
C LEU A 314 -20.12 16.12 -12.90
N SER A 315 -20.36 15.47 -11.77
CA SER A 315 -20.74 16.07 -10.48
C SER A 315 -19.76 15.72 -9.36
N ASP A 316 -18.52 15.38 -9.71
CA ASP A 316 -17.47 15.09 -8.72
C ASP A 316 -17.26 16.30 -7.81
N THR A 317 -17.17 16.01 -6.50
CA THR A 317 -16.85 17.06 -5.53
C THR A 317 -15.41 17.50 -5.76
N PRO A 318 -15.13 18.82 -5.84
CA PRO A 318 -13.76 19.29 -6.03
C PRO A 318 -12.86 18.76 -4.91
N PRO A 319 -11.64 18.29 -5.22
CA PRO A 319 -10.72 17.76 -4.22
C PRO A 319 -10.50 18.80 -3.12
N THR A 320 -10.86 18.45 -1.89
CA THR A 320 -10.71 19.33 -0.72
C THR A 320 -9.80 18.63 0.26
N VAL A 321 -8.88 19.36 0.89
CA VAL A 321 -8.03 18.80 1.95
C VAL A 321 -8.93 18.26 3.05
N LEU A 322 -8.88 16.94 3.26
CA LEU A 322 -9.57 16.29 4.36
C LEU A 322 -8.79 16.53 5.65
N PRO A 323 -9.32 17.30 6.61
CA PRO A 323 -8.66 17.48 7.88
C PRO A 323 -8.59 16.12 8.60
N GLY A 324 -7.36 15.70 8.88
CA GLY A 324 -7.09 14.53 9.71
C GLY A 324 -7.36 14.81 11.19
N ASN A 325 -6.96 13.87 12.03
CA ASN A 325 -7.00 14.04 13.48
C ASN A 325 -5.65 14.38 14.11
N VAL A 326 -4.61 14.58 13.30
CA VAL A 326 -3.26 14.96 13.72
C VAL A 326 -3.02 16.44 13.48
N HIS A 327 -2.41 17.13 14.42
CA HIS A 327 -2.09 18.55 14.30
C HIS A 327 -0.74 18.90 14.91
N ASN A 328 -0.12 19.96 14.38
CA ASN A 328 1.09 20.54 14.95
C ASN A 328 0.75 21.29 16.24
N VAL A 329 1.53 21.05 17.31
CA VAL A 329 1.33 21.66 18.64
C VAL A 329 1.46 23.19 18.61
N ARG A 330 2.35 23.73 17.77
CA ARG A 330 2.70 25.16 17.73
C ARG A 330 2.07 25.91 16.56
N ALA A 331 1.71 25.21 15.48
CA ALA A 331 1.17 25.80 14.26
C ALA A 331 -0.14 25.10 13.85
N LEU A 332 -1.24 25.44 14.52
CA LEU A 332 -2.55 24.80 14.29
C LEU A 332 -3.11 24.96 12.85
N ASN A 333 -2.56 25.91 12.07
CA ASN A 333 -2.94 26.13 10.68
C ASN A 333 -2.12 25.28 9.68
N GLU A 334 -1.13 24.50 10.14
CA GLU A 334 -0.40 23.59 9.26
C GLU A 334 -1.30 22.45 8.80
N VAL A 335 -1.25 22.16 7.49
CA VAL A 335 -2.03 21.08 6.89
C VAL A 335 -1.36 19.74 7.17
N VAL A 336 -2.07 18.88 7.91
CA VAL A 336 -1.75 17.47 8.10
C VAL A 336 -2.92 16.65 7.55
N VAL A 337 -2.58 15.66 6.72
CA VAL A 337 -3.51 14.75 6.05
C VAL A 337 -3.31 13.36 6.61
N GLY A 338 -4.35 12.53 6.55
CA GLY A 338 -4.32 11.19 7.10
C GLY A 338 -4.97 11.10 8.47
N TYR A 339 -5.02 9.91 9.04
CA TYR A 339 -5.78 9.65 10.26
C TYR A 339 -5.12 8.56 11.09
N PHE A 340 -4.94 8.84 12.37
CA PHE A 340 -4.53 7.85 13.36
C PHE A 340 -5.77 7.27 14.04
N THR A 341 -5.93 5.95 14.09
CA THR A 341 -7.12 5.32 14.70
C THR A 341 -6.78 4.12 15.57
N ALA A 342 -7.74 3.68 16.36
CA ALA A 342 -7.69 2.43 17.11
C ALA A 342 -8.93 1.59 16.77
N SER A 343 -8.73 0.31 16.49
CA SER A 343 -9.77 -0.61 16.03
C SER A 343 -9.59 -1.96 16.69
N SER A 344 -10.65 -2.48 17.31
CA SER A 344 -10.68 -3.88 17.74
C SER A 344 -11.07 -4.77 16.57
N VAL A 345 -10.40 -5.89 16.37
CA VAL A 345 -10.47 -6.66 15.13
C VAL A 345 -10.75 -8.15 15.39
N VAL A 346 -11.70 -8.70 14.64
CA VAL A 346 -11.86 -10.14 14.45
C VAL A 346 -11.31 -10.52 13.08
N ALA A 347 -10.35 -11.44 13.05
CA ALA A 347 -9.75 -11.95 11.82
C ALA A 347 -10.20 -13.40 11.54
N LYS A 348 -10.55 -13.71 10.30
CA LYS A 348 -10.91 -15.06 9.86
C LYS A 348 -10.10 -15.46 8.61
N PRO A 349 -9.18 -16.43 8.74
CA PRO A 349 -8.47 -16.98 7.58
C PRO A 349 -9.41 -17.84 6.72
N TYR A 350 -9.23 -17.79 5.40
CA TYR A 350 -9.97 -18.57 4.42
C TYR A 350 -9.02 -19.04 3.32
N TYR A 351 -8.95 -20.35 3.10
CA TYR A 351 -8.12 -20.96 2.07
C TYR A 351 -8.89 -21.07 0.75
N ILE A 352 -8.36 -20.45 -0.32
CA ILE A 352 -8.96 -20.48 -1.65
C ILE A 352 -8.16 -21.46 -2.51
N ASP A 353 -8.79 -22.58 -2.88
CA ASP A 353 -8.13 -23.63 -3.66
C ASP A 353 -8.06 -23.33 -5.18
N ARG A 354 -8.83 -22.34 -5.63
CA ARG A 354 -8.93 -21.84 -7.01
C ARG A 354 -9.29 -22.91 -8.05
N LYS A 355 -9.91 -24.02 -7.64
CA LYS A 355 -10.36 -25.06 -8.59
C LYS A 355 -11.51 -24.60 -9.48
N ASP A 356 -12.27 -23.60 -9.01
CA ASP A 356 -13.36 -22.94 -9.75
C ASP A 356 -12.86 -21.89 -10.75
N ALA A 357 -11.58 -21.54 -10.74
CA ALA A 357 -11.04 -20.45 -11.53
C ALA A 357 -10.81 -20.83 -13.00
N GLU A 358 -11.36 -20.00 -13.88
CA GLU A 358 -11.27 -20.13 -15.34
C GLU A 358 -10.30 -19.09 -15.94
N GLY A 359 -9.84 -19.33 -17.18
CA GLY A 359 -8.93 -18.42 -17.88
C GLY A 359 -7.44 -18.62 -17.57
N ILE A 360 -6.58 -17.81 -18.20
CA ILE A 360 -5.12 -17.87 -18.05
C ILE A 360 -4.68 -16.64 -17.24
N PRO A 361 -4.15 -16.82 -16.02
CA PRO A 361 -3.69 -15.70 -15.23
C PRO A 361 -2.30 -15.21 -15.69
N PRO A 362 -1.96 -13.93 -15.47
CA PRO A 362 -0.71 -13.31 -15.93
C PRO A 362 0.55 -13.80 -15.21
N THR A 363 0.42 -14.63 -14.16
CA THR A 363 1.42 -14.97 -13.12
C THR A 363 1.59 -13.89 -12.05
N LEU A 364 1.84 -14.31 -10.81
CA LEU A 364 2.09 -13.41 -9.68
C LEU A 364 3.28 -12.49 -9.94
N PHE A 365 4.37 -13.02 -10.48
CA PHE A 365 5.56 -12.23 -10.75
C PHE A 365 5.28 -11.09 -11.74
N TYR A 366 4.57 -11.39 -12.84
CA TYR A 366 4.20 -10.37 -13.82
C TYR A 366 3.26 -9.33 -13.22
N ALA A 367 2.25 -9.76 -12.45
CA ALA A 367 1.31 -8.86 -11.80
C ALA A 367 1.99 -7.81 -10.91
N LEU A 368 3.05 -8.20 -10.21
CA LEU A 368 3.77 -7.32 -9.28
C LEU A 368 4.87 -6.49 -9.95
N ASN A 369 5.50 -7.00 -11.01
CA ASN A 369 6.69 -6.40 -11.60
C ASN A 369 6.47 -5.82 -13.01
N ALA A 370 5.29 -6.03 -13.61
CA ALA A 370 4.95 -5.66 -14.99
C ALA A 370 5.98 -6.17 -16.04
N ARG A 371 6.62 -7.30 -15.74
CA ARG A 371 7.60 -7.96 -16.62
C ARG A 371 7.63 -9.45 -16.34
N VAL A 372 8.09 -10.21 -17.32
CA VAL A 372 8.40 -11.63 -17.10
C VAL A 372 9.69 -11.77 -16.30
N PRO A 373 9.82 -12.83 -15.47
CA PRO A 373 11.08 -13.10 -14.78
C PRO A 373 12.16 -13.46 -15.79
N HIS A 374 13.39 -12.99 -15.55
CA HIS A 374 14.56 -13.25 -16.37
C HIS A 374 15.53 -14.12 -15.56
N PRO A 375 15.42 -15.47 -15.65
CA PRO A 375 16.33 -16.35 -14.95
C PRO A 375 17.76 -16.12 -15.42
N GLU A 376 18.71 -16.29 -14.51
CA GLU A 376 20.11 -16.32 -14.92
C GLU A 376 20.36 -17.52 -15.84
N ASP A 377 20.79 -17.23 -17.07
CA ASP A 377 21.17 -18.25 -18.04
C ASP A 377 22.37 -19.03 -17.52
N LEU A 378 22.34 -20.36 -17.71
CA LEU A 378 23.53 -21.17 -17.49
C LEU A 378 24.66 -20.62 -18.36
N PRO A 379 25.87 -20.35 -17.81
CA PRO A 379 27.00 -20.04 -18.66
C PRO A 379 27.16 -21.17 -19.68
N PRO A 380 27.44 -20.86 -20.96
CA PRO A 380 27.43 -21.85 -22.04
C PRO A 380 28.33 -23.05 -21.71
N PRO A 381 27.99 -24.26 -22.19
CA PRO A 381 28.75 -25.45 -21.86
C PRO A 381 30.16 -25.38 -22.49
N SER A 382 31.18 -25.17 -21.64
CA SER A 382 32.63 -25.32 -21.92
C SER A 382 33.32 -24.25 -22.80
N PRO A 383 34.62 -23.96 -22.58
CA PRO A 383 35.24 -23.47 -21.35
C PRO A 383 35.07 -21.93 -21.31
N GLY A 384 33.84 -21.45 -21.07
CA GLY A 384 33.64 -20.05 -20.73
C GLY A 384 34.24 -19.76 -19.35
N PRO A 385 34.93 -18.64 -19.13
CA PRO A 385 35.51 -18.33 -17.83
C PRO A 385 34.41 -18.29 -16.76
N THR A 386 34.49 -19.20 -15.78
CA THR A 386 33.69 -19.10 -14.56
C THR A 386 34.18 -17.87 -13.82
N PHE A 387 33.40 -16.79 -13.86
CA PHE A 387 33.88 -15.51 -13.34
C PHE A 387 33.92 -15.43 -11.80
N ILE A 388 33.23 -16.34 -11.12
CA ILE A 388 33.29 -16.53 -9.68
C ILE A 388 33.82 -17.95 -9.42
N ILE A 389 35.05 -18.04 -8.96
CA ILE A 389 35.76 -19.31 -8.70
C ILE A 389 35.40 -19.83 -7.31
N GLY A 390 35.20 -21.14 -7.17
CA GLY A 390 35.10 -21.80 -5.85
C GLY A 390 33.76 -21.62 -5.11
N GLY A 391 32.64 -21.49 -5.83
CA GLY A 391 31.29 -21.32 -5.26
C GLY A 391 30.31 -22.46 -5.56
N PRO A 392 29.05 -22.35 -5.11
CA PRO A 392 27.99 -23.31 -5.44
C PRO A 392 27.66 -23.32 -6.94
N SER A 393 26.92 -24.35 -7.38
CA SER A 393 26.43 -24.44 -8.76
C SER A 393 25.58 -23.23 -9.14
N ARG A 394 25.77 -22.74 -10.37
CA ARG A 394 25.10 -21.56 -10.92
C ARG A 394 24.16 -21.99 -12.06
N PRO A 395 22.92 -21.45 -12.16
CA PRO A 395 22.33 -20.41 -11.32
C PRO A 395 21.99 -20.90 -9.90
N PRO A 396 22.32 -20.14 -8.84
CA PRO A 396 21.89 -20.46 -7.49
C PRO A 396 20.38 -20.22 -7.32
N THR A 397 19.79 -20.81 -6.28
CA THR A 397 18.47 -20.44 -5.78
C THR A 397 18.60 -19.46 -4.61
N ALA A 398 17.65 -18.57 -4.41
CA ALA A 398 17.66 -17.55 -3.37
C ALA A 398 16.82 -17.94 -2.16
N VAL A 399 17.21 -17.51 -0.96
CA VAL A 399 16.38 -17.66 0.24
C VAL A 399 15.24 -16.64 0.23
N CYS A 400 14.07 -17.01 0.75
CA CYS A 400 13.02 -16.04 1.01
C CYS A 400 13.38 -15.27 2.29
N GLY A 401 13.87 -14.04 2.13
CA GLY A 401 14.10 -13.14 3.26
C GLY A 401 12.78 -12.53 3.72
N PRO A 402 12.53 -12.40 5.04
CA PRO A 402 11.40 -11.63 5.52
C PRO A 402 11.61 -10.16 5.14
N ILE A 403 10.68 -9.62 4.37
CA ILE A 403 10.55 -8.19 4.06
C ILE A 403 9.08 -7.82 4.28
N ASP A 404 8.73 -6.53 4.35
CA ASP A 404 7.36 -6.09 4.67
C ASP A 404 6.28 -6.79 3.83
N GLN A 405 6.59 -7.15 2.58
CA GLN A 405 5.66 -7.79 1.64
C GLN A 405 5.90 -9.29 1.43
N ARG A 406 6.84 -9.93 2.12
CA ARG A 406 7.12 -11.38 1.96
C ARG A 406 7.51 -12.06 3.25
N THR A 407 7.12 -13.32 3.38
CA THR A 407 7.49 -14.14 4.54
C THR A 407 7.93 -15.54 4.13
N PRO A 408 9.02 -16.07 4.72
CA PRO A 408 9.37 -17.49 4.62
C PRO A 408 8.54 -18.37 5.57
N PHE A 409 7.78 -17.76 6.48
CA PHE A 409 7.01 -18.48 7.49
C PHE A 409 5.62 -18.81 6.95
N LYS A 410 5.22 -20.08 7.10
CA LYS A 410 3.91 -20.56 6.70
C LYS A 410 2.81 -19.73 7.39
N PRO A 411 1.89 -19.09 6.63
CA PRO A 411 0.82 -18.30 7.20
C PRO A 411 -0.11 -19.14 8.09
N VAL A 412 -0.57 -18.55 9.20
CA VAL A 412 -1.53 -19.18 10.11
C VAL A 412 -2.86 -19.38 9.39
N GLY A 413 -3.36 -20.61 9.35
CA GLY A 413 -4.56 -20.99 8.60
C GLY A 413 -4.28 -21.63 7.25
N TRP A 414 -3.01 -21.68 6.80
CA TRP A 414 -2.63 -22.45 5.63
C TRP A 414 -2.71 -23.97 5.93
N PRO A 415 -3.45 -24.78 5.13
CA PRO A 415 -3.60 -26.22 5.36
C PRO A 415 -2.26 -26.97 5.44
N ASN A 416 -2.22 -28.07 6.19
CA ASN A 416 -1.04 -28.94 6.30
C ASN A 416 -0.83 -29.84 5.09
#